data_AF-A0A225VF87-F1
#
_entry.id   AF-A0A225VF87-F1
#
_cell.length_a   1.000
_cell.length_b   1.000
_cell.length_c   1.000
_cell.angle_alpha   90.00
_cell.angle_beta   90.00
_cell.angle_gamma   90.00
#
_symmetry.space_group_name_H-M   'P 1'
#
loop_
_entity.id
_entity.type
_entity.pdbx_description
1 polymer ?
#
loop_
_entity_poly.entity_id
_entity_poly.type
_entity_poly.pdbx_seq_one_letter_code
_entity_poly.pdbx_strand_id
1 'polypeptide(L)'
;MSMFDWSAYQYVLVPLSGRNHSSFLIVEHTSSRQQGKMYHVDSLMGAHSSEYVFVVFKWFFARYVADKTGDPNATLEATTSEFKTKLQQTNFIGCGVYLLYYMGRISTLIASCQPTSIEDDLATWTHSGFNATKTEQYRALLHQRLHEDMTP
;
A
#
# COMPACT_ATOMS: atom_id res chain seq x y z
N MET A 1 -1.54 27.28 -0.79
CA MET A 1 -1.00 25.91 -0.91
C MET A 1 -1.91 25.14 -1.85
N SER A 2 -1.44 24.72 -3.02
CA SER A 2 -2.20 23.76 -3.82
C SER A 2 -2.16 22.40 -3.11
N MET A 3 -3.33 21.82 -2.87
CA MET A 3 -3.43 20.49 -2.29
C MET A 3 -2.95 19.45 -3.31
N PHE A 4 -2.15 18.47 -2.86
CA PHE A 4 -1.65 17.37 -3.69
C PHE A 4 -2.82 16.69 -4.42
N ASP A 5 -2.70 16.49 -5.74
CA ASP A 5 -3.74 15.86 -6.55
C ASP A 5 -3.55 14.34 -6.57
N TRP A 6 -4.21 13.65 -5.65
CA TRP A 6 -4.18 12.19 -5.56
C TRP A 6 -4.73 11.51 -6.82
N SER A 7 -5.66 12.16 -7.54
CA SER A 7 -6.32 11.61 -8.74
C SER A 7 -5.45 11.67 -10.00
N ALA A 8 -4.31 12.36 -9.94
CA ALA A 8 -3.34 12.42 -11.03
C ALA A 8 -2.58 11.10 -11.21
N TYR A 9 -2.56 10.24 -10.19
CA TYR A 9 -1.83 8.97 -10.20
C TYR A 9 -2.79 7.80 -10.34
N GLN A 10 -2.52 6.88 -11.26
CA GLN A 10 -3.32 5.65 -11.40
C GLN A 10 -3.22 4.77 -10.15
N TYR A 11 -2.04 4.74 -9.51
CA TYR A 11 -1.78 3.96 -8.31
C TYR A 11 -1.17 4.83 -7.22
N VAL A 12 -1.72 4.72 -6.01
CA VAL A 12 -1.21 5.38 -4.80
C VAL A 12 -0.92 4.31 -3.76
N LEU A 13 0.33 4.24 -3.29
CA LEU A 13 0.73 3.34 -2.21
C LEU A 13 0.85 4.15 -0.92
N VAL A 14 0.09 3.78 0.10
CA VAL A 14 0.02 4.49 1.38
C VAL A 14 0.53 3.59 2.51
N PRO A 15 1.69 3.91 3.13
CA PRO A 15 2.15 3.17 4.29
C PRO A 15 1.21 3.41 5.47
N LEU A 16 0.86 2.34 6.18
CA LEU A 16 0.01 2.34 7.36
C LEU A 16 0.84 1.93 8.57
N SER A 17 0.74 2.68 9.66
CA SER A 17 1.35 2.32 10.93
C SER A 17 0.37 2.55 12.07
N GLY A 18 0.26 1.58 12.96
CA GLY A 18 -0.62 1.65 14.13
C GLY A 18 -0.48 0.42 15.02
N ARG A 19 -0.67 0.59 16.34
CA ARG A 19 -0.62 -0.52 17.32
C ARG A 19 0.62 -1.43 17.19
N ASN A 20 1.79 -0.84 16.96
CA ASN A 20 3.07 -1.54 16.75
C ASN A 20 3.12 -2.45 15.51
N HIS A 21 2.24 -2.23 14.54
CA HIS A 21 2.22 -2.93 13.27
C HIS A 21 2.35 -1.96 12.09
N SER A 22 2.88 -2.48 10.99
CA SER A 22 3.05 -1.76 9.74
C SER A 22 2.53 -2.61 8.58
N SER A 23 1.66 -2.02 7.78
CA SER A 23 1.10 -2.59 6.55
C SER A 23 0.95 -1.47 5.50
N PHE A 24 0.36 -1.73 4.34
CA PHE A 24 0.10 -0.64 3.40
C PHE A 24 -1.18 -0.84 2.61
N LEU A 25 -1.76 0.27 2.19
CA LEU A 25 -2.90 0.33 1.28
C LEU A 25 -2.39 0.68 -0.12
N ILE A 26 -2.97 0.05 -1.13
CA ILE A 26 -2.84 0.49 -2.52
C ILE A 26 -4.20 0.97 -2.98
N VAL A 27 -4.26 2.18 -3.54
CA VAL A 27 -5.45 2.73 -4.18
C VAL A 27 -5.21 2.75 -5.68
N GLU A 28 -6.05 2.04 -6.42
CA GLU A 28 -6.09 2.05 -7.87
C GLU A 28 -7.25 2.95 -8.32
N HIS A 29 -6.93 4.04 -9.00
CA HIS A 29 -7.91 4.90 -9.64
C HIS A 29 -8.26 4.33 -11.02
N THR A 30 -9.54 4.09 -11.26
CA THR A 30 -9.99 3.69 -12.61
C THR A 30 -10.14 4.92 -13.50
N SER A 31 -10.16 4.72 -14.82
CA SER A 31 -10.26 5.78 -15.82
C SER A 31 -11.49 6.68 -15.68
N SER A 32 -12.55 6.21 -15.00
CA SER A 32 -13.76 7.01 -14.73
C SER A 32 -13.64 7.94 -13.51
N ARG A 33 -12.55 7.83 -12.72
CA ARG A 33 -12.24 8.61 -11.49
C ARG A 33 -13.33 8.63 -10.39
N GLN A 34 -14.48 8.03 -10.64
CA GLN A 34 -15.59 7.85 -9.69
C GLN A 34 -15.64 6.43 -9.13
N GLN A 35 -14.91 5.49 -9.76
CA GLN A 35 -14.73 4.13 -9.27
C GLN A 35 -13.25 3.89 -8.96
N GLY A 36 -12.98 3.22 -7.84
CA GLY A 36 -11.63 2.85 -7.43
C GLY A 36 -11.56 1.42 -6.93
N LYS A 37 -10.34 0.91 -6.78
CA LYS A 37 -10.10 -0.34 -6.07
C LYS A 37 -9.11 -0.08 -4.94
N MET A 38 -9.35 -0.70 -3.79
CA MET A 38 -8.51 -0.58 -2.61
C MET A 38 -7.98 -1.95 -2.21
N TYR A 39 -6.67 -2.03 -2.03
CA TYR A 39 -6.00 -3.28 -1.71
C TYR A 39 -5.22 -3.11 -0.42
N HIS A 40 -5.59 -3.83 0.63
CA HIS A 40 -4.83 -3.84 1.87
C HIS A 40 -3.84 -5.00 1.83
N VAL A 41 -2.54 -4.70 1.90
CA VAL A 41 -1.46 -5.70 1.90
C VAL A 41 -0.88 -5.80 3.32
N ASP A 42 -1.00 -6.98 3.91
CA ASP A 42 -0.53 -7.25 5.27
C ASP A 42 0.39 -8.49 5.34
N SER A 43 1.46 -8.36 6.12
CA SER A 43 2.42 -9.44 6.40
C SER A 43 2.12 -10.23 7.67
N LEU A 44 1.24 -9.73 8.55
CA LEU A 44 0.87 -10.34 9.81
C LEU A 44 -0.66 -10.44 9.95
N MET A 45 -1.18 -11.65 10.11
CA MET A 45 -2.62 -11.86 10.17
C MET A 45 -3.25 -11.20 11.40
N GLY A 46 -4.32 -10.43 11.16
CA GLY A 46 -5.18 -9.87 12.21
C GLY A 46 -4.58 -8.69 12.99
N ALA A 47 -3.42 -8.19 12.59
CA ALA A 47 -2.78 -7.06 13.26
C ALA A 47 -3.48 -5.72 12.93
N HIS A 48 -3.80 -5.49 11.64
CA HIS A 48 -4.73 -4.45 11.23
C HIS A 48 -6.09 -5.03 10.86
N SER A 49 -7.16 -4.30 11.19
CA SER A 49 -8.49 -4.56 10.62
C SER A 49 -8.56 -3.90 9.24
N SER A 50 -8.52 -4.71 8.19
CA SER A 50 -8.66 -4.25 6.82
C SER A 50 -9.97 -3.49 6.60
N GLU A 51 -11.07 -3.96 7.19
CA GLU A 51 -12.37 -3.29 7.14
C GLU A 51 -12.28 -1.86 7.68
N TYR A 52 -11.66 -1.68 8.85
CA TYR A 52 -11.45 -0.35 9.42
C TYR A 52 -10.56 0.53 8.53
N VAL A 53 -9.48 -0.02 7.98
CA VAL A 53 -8.62 0.67 7.02
C VAL A 53 -9.44 1.14 5.82
N PHE A 54 -10.26 0.26 5.21
CA PHE A 54 -11.08 0.62 4.07
C PHE A 54 -12.11 1.70 4.39
N VAL A 55 -12.77 1.64 5.55
CA VAL A 55 -13.73 2.67 5.98
C VAL A 55 -13.06 4.04 6.11
N VAL A 56 -11.91 4.11 6.78
CA VAL A 56 -11.16 5.37 6.96
C VAL A 56 -10.73 5.95 5.62
N PHE A 57 -10.19 5.13 4.71
CA PHE A 57 -9.74 5.63 3.42
C PHE A 57 -10.88 5.97 2.47
N LYS A 58 -11.98 5.21 2.46
CA LYS A 58 -13.20 5.60 1.72
C LYS A 58 -13.71 6.96 2.19
N TRP A 59 -13.76 7.21 3.50
CA TRP A 59 -14.13 8.51 4.06
C TRP A 59 -13.16 9.61 3.61
N PHE A 60 -11.85 9.38 3.71
CA PHE A 60 -10.84 10.35 3.29
C PHE A 60 -10.99 10.74 1.80
N PHE A 61 -11.14 9.75 0.91
CA PHE A 61 -11.28 10.02 -0.51
C PHE A 61 -12.64 10.64 -0.87
N ALA A 62 -13.73 10.27 -0.20
CA ALA A 62 -15.01 10.93 -0.37
C ALA A 62 -14.91 12.43 -0.03
N ARG A 63 -14.25 12.78 1.08
CA ARG A 63 -13.95 14.17 1.45
C ARG A 63 -13.08 14.87 0.41
N TYR A 64 -12.03 14.20 -0.06
CA TYR A 64 -11.15 14.73 -1.11
C TYR A 64 -11.91 15.05 -2.40
N VAL A 65 -12.80 14.16 -2.86
CA VAL A 65 -13.62 14.37 -4.05
C VAL A 65 -14.61 15.50 -3.80
N ALA A 66 -15.30 15.52 -2.66
CA ALA A 66 -16.25 16.58 -2.31
C ALA A 66 -15.61 17.98 -2.35
N ASP A 67 -14.41 18.12 -1.80
CA ASP A 67 -13.68 19.38 -1.80
C ASP A 67 -13.22 19.80 -3.21
N LYS A 68 -12.98 18.83 -4.12
CA LYS A 68 -12.58 19.08 -5.52
C LYS A 68 -13.74 19.39 -6.45
N THR A 69 -14.88 18.73 -6.27
CA THR A 69 -16.06 18.87 -7.14
C THR A 69 -17.06 19.90 -6.62
N GLY A 70 -16.98 20.26 -5.34
CA GLY A 70 -17.99 21.06 -4.66
C GLY A 70 -19.27 20.28 -4.32
N ASP A 71 -19.30 18.96 -4.54
CA ASP A 71 -20.43 18.10 -4.20
C ASP A 71 -20.27 17.55 -2.77
N PRO A 72 -21.06 18.02 -1.78
CA PRO A 72 -20.96 17.54 -0.41
C PRO A 72 -21.40 16.08 -0.24
N ASN A 73 -22.08 15.50 -1.23
CA ASN A 73 -22.55 14.12 -1.23
C ASN A 73 -21.62 13.18 -2.02
N ALA A 74 -20.46 13.66 -2.47
CA ALA A 74 -19.51 12.83 -3.19
C ALA A 74 -19.15 11.58 -2.39
N THR A 75 -19.39 10.41 -2.97
CA THR A 75 -18.94 9.12 -2.45
C THR A 75 -17.78 8.60 -3.29
N LEU A 76 -16.99 7.69 -2.71
CA LEU A 76 -16.07 6.86 -3.48
C LEU A 76 -16.66 5.45 -3.55
N GLU A 77 -17.14 5.08 -4.74
CA GLU A 77 -17.47 3.68 -5.04
C GLU A 77 -16.17 2.90 -5.24
N ALA A 78 -15.71 2.22 -4.18
CA ALA A 78 -14.50 1.41 -4.24
C ALA A 78 -14.73 -0.04 -3.80
N THR A 79 -14.30 -0.97 -4.66
CA THR A 79 -14.14 -2.37 -4.28
C THR A 79 -12.92 -2.50 -3.36
N THR A 80 -12.95 -3.49 -2.48
CA THR A 80 -11.94 -3.66 -1.43
C THR A 80 -11.50 -5.11 -1.38
N SER A 81 -10.20 -5.35 -1.45
CA SER A 81 -9.63 -6.70 -1.40
C SER A 81 -8.44 -6.75 -0.45
N GLU A 82 -8.30 -7.86 0.26
CA GLU A 82 -7.20 -8.10 1.20
C GLU A 82 -6.20 -9.06 0.59
N PHE A 83 -4.92 -8.69 0.65
CA PHE A 83 -3.82 -9.53 0.21
C PHE A 83 -2.87 -9.80 1.36
N LYS A 84 -2.48 -11.06 1.48
CA LYS A 84 -1.57 -11.53 2.51
C LYS A 84 -0.26 -11.93 1.85
N THR A 85 0.86 -11.55 2.46
CA THR A 85 2.15 -12.02 1.96
C THR A 85 2.27 -13.53 2.17
N LYS A 86 2.77 -14.25 1.15
CA LYS A 86 3.09 -15.68 1.31
C LYS A 86 4.42 -15.83 2.02
N LEU A 87 4.43 -16.69 3.05
CA LEU A 87 5.27 -16.58 4.24
C LEU A 87 4.88 -15.35 5.06
N GLN A 88 3.98 -15.58 6.00
CA GLN A 88 3.59 -14.57 6.96
C GLN A 88 4.67 -14.39 8.01
N GLN A 89 4.79 -13.17 8.49
CA GLN A 89 5.57 -12.89 9.67
C GLN A 89 4.89 -13.50 10.90
N THR A 90 5.68 -13.96 11.85
CA THR A 90 5.18 -14.61 13.09
C THR A 90 5.17 -13.66 14.30
N ASN A 91 5.70 -12.45 14.17
CA ASN A 91 5.76 -11.44 15.24
C ASN A 91 5.65 -10.02 14.65
N PHE A 92 5.82 -8.97 15.47
CA PHE A 92 5.69 -7.57 15.04
C PHE A 92 7.02 -6.88 14.65
N ILE A 93 8.17 -7.54 14.82
CA ILE A 93 9.50 -6.87 14.79
C ILE A 93 9.95 -6.47 13.37
N GLY A 94 9.61 -7.26 12.36
CA GLY A 94 9.93 -7.07 10.95
C GLY A 94 8.87 -6.39 10.09
N CYS A 95 7.69 -6.02 10.62
CA CYS A 95 6.55 -5.63 9.77
C CYS A 95 6.85 -4.40 8.90
N GLY A 96 7.63 -3.44 9.43
CA GLY A 96 8.12 -2.29 8.65
C GLY A 96 9.08 -2.67 7.52
N VAL A 97 9.90 -3.71 7.71
CA VAL A 97 10.82 -4.20 6.68
C VAL A 97 10.05 -4.95 5.58
N TYR A 98 9.04 -5.74 5.97
CA TYR A 98 8.09 -6.34 5.03
C TYR A 98 7.36 -5.28 4.20
N LEU A 99 6.83 -4.22 4.85
CA LEU A 99 6.19 -3.09 4.19
C LEU A 99 7.10 -2.48 3.13
N LEU A 100 8.35 -2.12 3.49
CA LEU A 100 9.29 -1.49 2.56
C LEU A 100 9.63 -2.41 1.38
N TYR A 101 9.87 -3.69 1.66
CA TYR A 101 10.17 -4.68 0.62
C TYR A 101 9.01 -4.81 -0.38
N TYR A 102 7.79 -5.03 0.10
CA TYR A 102 6.64 -5.26 -0.75
C TYR A 102 6.18 -3.98 -1.46
N MET A 103 6.22 -2.82 -0.82
CA MET A 103 5.97 -1.54 -1.50
C MET A 103 6.96 -1.32 -2.63
N GLY A 104 8.27 -1.49 -2.39
CA GLY A 104 9.30 -1.32 -3.42
C GLY A 104 9.18 -2.32 -4.56
N ARG A 105 8.86 -3.58 -4.26
CA ARG A 105 8.62 -4.62 -5.27
C ARG A 105 7.41 -4.29 -6.15
N ILE A 106 6.26 -3.98 -5.53
CA ILE A 106 5.02 -3.71 -6.25
C ILE A 106 5.12 -2.42 -7.06
N SER A 107 5.71 -1.35 -6.50
CA SER A 107 5.91 -0.11 -7.25
C SER A 107 6.82 -0.31 -8.46
N THR A 108 7.87 -1.13 -8.33
CA THR A 108 8.76 -1.48 -9.44
C THR A 108 8.00 -2.25 -10.52
N LEU A 109 7.16 -3.23 -10.14
CA LEU A 109 6.35 -4.02 -11.07
C LEU A 109 5.31 -3.16 -11.80
N ILE A 110 4.63 -2.26 -11.09
CA ILE A 110 3.72 -1.27 -11.70
C ILE A 110 4.45 -0.41 -12.72
N ALA A 111 5.61 0.13 -12.36
CA ALA A 111 6.39 0.99 -13.25
C ALA A 111 6.91 0.25 -14.48
N SER A 112 7.34 -1.01 -14.34
CA SER A 112 7.88 -1.81 -15.43
C SER A 112 6.82 -2.40 -16.35
N CYS A 113 5.71 -2.87 -15.79
CA CYS A 113 4.68 -3.58 -16.54
C CYS A 113 3.56 -2.66 -17.05
N GLN A 114 3.40 -1.47 -16.45
CA GLN A 114 2.34 -0.50 -16.77
C GLN A 114 0.95 -1.17 -16.92
N PRO A 115 0.51 -1.94 -15.91
CA PRO A 115 -0.75 -2.64 -15.99
C PRO A 115 -1.92 -1.65 -16.03
N THR A 116 -3.02 -2.07 -16.65
CA THR A 116 -4.28 -1.33 -16.60
C THR A 116 -5.01 -1.52 -15.26
N SER A 117 -4.83 -2.68 -14.63
CA SER A 117 -5.35 -3.07 -13.30
C SER A 117 -4.38 -4.06 -12.66
N ILE A 118 -4.23 -4.02 -11.34
CA ILE A 118 -3.30 -4.91 -10.60
C ILE A 118 -4.01 -6.01 -9.81
N GLU A 119 -5.35 -6.05 -9.83
CA GLU A 119 -6.15 -6.96 -9.02
C GLU A 119 -5.73 -8.44 -9.17
N ASP A 120 -5.61 -8.92 -10.41
CA ASP A 120 -5.25 -10.30 -10.72
C ASP A 120 -3.77 -10.61 -10.42
N ASP A 121 -2.91 -9.59 -10.47
CA ASP A 121 -1.48 -9.72 -10.28
C ASP A 121 -1.06 -9.67 -8.81
N LEU A 122 -1.81 -8.96 -7.96
CA LEU A 122 -1.45 -8.70 -6.57
C LEU A 122 -1.29 -9.98 -5.75
N ALA A 123 -2.11 -11.00 -6.00
CA ALA A 123 -1.96 -12.32 -5.37
C ALA A 123 -0.58 -12.91 -5.67
N THR A 124 -0.12 -12.81 -6.92
CA THR A 124 1.19 -13.30 -7.35
C THR A 124 2.31 -12.41 -6.82
N TRP A 125 2.14 -11.10 -6.80
CA TRP A 125 3.20 -10.17 -6.39
C TRP A 125 3.44 -10.17 -4.88
N THR A 126 2.41 -10.45 -4.09
CA THR A 126 2.52 -10.67 -2.63
C THR A 126 3.05 -12.07 -2.29
N HIS A 127 3.05 -12.99 -3.25
CA HIS A 127 3.69 -14.29 -3.14
C HIS A 127 5.18 -14.20 -3.47
N SER A 128 6.02 -14.28 -2.44
CA SER A 128 7.47 -14.28 -2.60
C SER A 128 8.13 -15.29 -1.68
N GLY A 129 9.42 -15.55 -1.92
CA GLY A 129 10.24 -16.29 -0.96
C GLY A 129 10.79 -15.40 0.16
N PHE A 130 10.22 -14.22 0.42
CA PHE A 130 10.65 -13.28 1.46
C PHE A 130 10.18 -13.78 2.83
N ASN A 131 11.15 -14.12 3.67
CA ASN A 131 10.93 -14.76 4.98
C ASN A 131 11.75 -14.04 6.06
N ALA A 132 11.71 -14.52 7.29
CA ALA A 132 12.45 -13.93 8.41
C ALA A 132 13.95 -13.76 8.12
N THR A 133 14.61 -14.76 7.53
CA THR A 133 16.05 -14.67 7.17
C THR A 133 16.29 -13.56 6.15
N LYS A 134 15.48 -13.48 5.08
CA LYS A 134 15.60 -12.43 4.08
C LYS A 134 15.18 -11.06 4.61
N THR A 135 14.32 -11.01 5.62
CA THR A 135 13.94 -9.78 6.32
C THR A 135 15.16 -9.18 7.02
N GLU A 136 15.93 -10.00 7.74
CA GLU A 136 17.15 -9.51 8.40
C GLU A 136 18.25 -9.14 7.40
N GLN A 137 18.41 -9.89 6.31
CA GLN A 137 19.31 -9.50 5.22
C GLN A 137 18.89 -8.17 4.57
N TYR A 138 17.60 -7.99 4.32
CA TYR A 138 17.08 -6.75 3.73
C TYR A 138 17.19 -5.58 4.71
N ARG A 139 16.99 -5.81 6.01
CA ARG A 139 17.24 -4.82 7.06
C ARG A 139 18.70 -4.34 7.04
N ALA A 140 19.66 -5.27 7.00
CA ALA A 140 21.07 -4.94 6.90
C ALA A 140 21.38 -4.13 5.62
N LEU A 141 20.79 -4.51 4.48
CA LEU A 141 20.91 -3.76 3.23
C LEU A 141 20.36 -2.34 3.34
N LEU A 142 19.19 -2.15 3.97
CA LEU A 142 18.61 -0.82 4.18
C LEU A 142 19.51 0.04 5.07
N HIS A 143 20.08 -0.52 6.14
CA HIS A 143 21.04 0.19 6.99
C HIS A 143 22.32 0.57 6.24
N GLN A 144 22.85 -0.33 5.40
CA GLN A 144 24.02 -0.03 4.57
C GLN A 144 23.74 1.15 3.63
N ARG A 145 22.61 1.13 2.91
CA ARG A 145 22.23 2.22 1.99
C ARG A 145 22.07 3.55 2.71
N LEU A 146 21.43 3.55 3.87
CA LEU A 146 21.32 4.75 4.69
C LEU A 146 22.69 5.29 5.11
N HIS A 147 23.64 4.40 5.44
CA HIS A 147 24.99 4.81 5.79
C HIS A 147 25.71 5.45 4.59
N GLU A 148 25.63 4.81 3.41
CA GLU A 148 26.19 5.31 2.16
C GLU A 148 25.64 6.71 1.79
N ASP A 149 24.32 6.91 1.89
CA ASP A 149 23.65 8.20 1.60
C ASP A 149 24.02 9.32 2.61
N MET A 150 24.44 8.95 3.82
CA MET A 150 24.85 9.90 4.86
C MET A 150 26.35 10.21 4.84
N THR A 151 27.14 9.50 4.05
CA THR A 151 28.55 9.80 3.79
C THR A 151 28.69 10.61 2.50
N PRO A 152 29.19 11.87 2.56
CA PRO A 152 29.35 12.72 1.38
C PRO A 152 30.34 12.16 0.33
#